data_AF-A0A8B9LYS5-F1
#
_entry.id   AF-A0A8B9LYS5-F1
#
_cell.length_a   1.000
_cell.length_b   1.000
_cell.length_c   1.000
_cell.angle_alpha   90.00
_cell.angle_beta   90.00
_cell.angle_gamma   90.00
#
_symmetry.space_group_name_H-M   'P 1'
#
loop_
_entity.id
_entity.type
_entity.pdbx_description
1 polymer ?
#
loop_
_entity_poly.entity_id
_entity_poly.type
_entity_poly.pdbx_seq_one_letter_code
_entity_poly.pdbx_strand_id
1 'polypeptide(L)'
;MSCSGTITKVGVDFLNFSEKSMAKYKKTAGEPLSRCQCKMAPSERKNCGYPGISAAECRKAGCCFSNSVAGVPWCFAPKAKKVKKVCPNNPHARANCGFPGISAEDCKRKGCCFRAQPAGVPWCFYPHMVEEGNVLHETSSPRPHHSPWQGPCCARAW
;
A
#
# COMPACT_ATOMS: atom_id res chain seq x y z
N MET A 1 41.07 58.77 10.86
CA MET A 1 41.46 57.43 11.34
C MET A 1 40.91 56.40 10.37
N SER A 2 41.79 55.79 9.57
CA SER A 2 41.45 54.73 8.62
C SER A 2 41.81 53.40 9.26
N CYS A 3 40.83 52.50 9.42
CA CYS A 3 41.10 51.12 9.81
C CYS A 3 41.04 50.23 8.57
N SER A 4 42.22 49.78 8.13
CA SER A 4 42.40 48.59 7.32
C SER A 4 41.94 47.36 8.10
N GLY A 5 41.17 46.48 7.46
CA GLY A 5 40.73 45.20 8.03
C GLY A 5 40.33 44.22 6.92
N THR A 6 41.02 43.08 6.90
CA THR A 6 40.99 42.01 5.90
C THR A 6 39.65 41.31 5.74
N ILE A 7 39.22 41.07 4.49
CA ILE A 7 38.09 40.20 4.16
C ILE A 7 38.55 38.74 4.34
N THR A 8 38.26 38.15 5.48
CA THR A 8 38.31 36.70 5.65
C THR A 8 36.98 36.13 5.19
N LYS A 9 37.02 35.40 4.08
CA LYS A 9 35.90 34.69 3.48
C LYS A 9 35.37 33.64 4.47
N VAL A 10 34.36 33.98 5.26
CA VAL A 10 33.56 32.96 5.95
C VAL A 10 32.69 32.34 4.87
N GLY A 11 33.13 31.18 4.37
CA GLY A 11 32.35 30.34 3.48
C GLY A 11 31.05 29.94 4.19
N VAL A 12 29.97 30.64 3.89
CA VAL A 12 28.62 30.16 4.14
C VAL A 12 28.32 29.15 3.05
N ASP A 13 28.55 27.87 3.36
CA ASP A 13 28.08 26.71 2.59
C ASP A 13 26.54 26.57 2.67
N PHE A 14 25.82 27.64 2.34
CA PHE A 14 24.40 27.60 2.06
C PHE A 14 24.25 27.31 0.56
N LEU A 15 23.92 26.06 0.25
CA LEU A 15 23.24 25.53 -0.94
C LEU A 15 23.80 24.14 -1.29
N ASN A 16 23.76 23.21 -0.34
CA ASN A 16 23.83 21.78 -0.62
C ASN A 16 22.72 21.06 0.18
N PHE A 17 21.47 21.45 -0.08
CA PHE A 17 20.32 20.67 0.38
C PHE A 17 20.09 19.52 -0.60
N SER A 18 20.80 18.43 -0.32
CA SER A 18 20.69 17.11 -0.97
C SER A 18 19.26 16.73 -1.37
N GLU A 19 19.08 16.35 -2.63
CA GLU A 19 17.85 15.75 -3.21
C GLU A 19 17.39 14.47 -2.47
N LYS A 20 18.22 13.89 -1.59
CA LYS A 20 17.90 12.71 -0.78
C LYS A 20 16.83 12.95 0.29
N SER A 21 16.45 14.21 0.56
CA SER A 21 15.47 14.54 1.62
C SER A 21 14.00 14.38 1.20
N MET A 22 13.68 14.30 -0.09
CA MET A 22 12.28 14.20 -0.55
C MET A 22 11.73 12.77 -0.57
N ALA A 23 12.58 11.74 -0.45
CA ALA A 23 12.15 10.34 -0.32
C ALA A 23 11.64 9.99 1.09
N LYS A 24 12.01 10.80 2.10
CA LYS A 24 11.59 10.60 3.50
C LYS A 24 10.29 11.34 3.87
N TYR A 25 9.90 12.32 3.05
CA TYR A 25 8.74 13.19 3.31
C TYR A 25 7.43 12.76 2.59
N LYS A 26 7.45 11.70 1.78
CA LYS A 26 6.22 11.10 1.21
C LYS A 26 5.41 10.24 2.21
N LYS A 27 5.38 10.63 3.49
CA LYS A 27 4.64 9.94 4.56
C LYS A 27 3.65 10.87 5.25
N THR A 28 2.90 11.64 4.46
CA THR A 28 1.93 12.61 5.01
C THR A 28 0.70 12.81 4.12
N ALA A 29 0.35 11.78 3.35
CA ALA A 29 -1.02 11.60 2.87
C ALA A 29 -1.38 10.16 3.23
N GLY A 30 -2.50 9.97 3.93
CA GLY A 30 -2.98 8.63 4.26
C GLY A 30 -2.99 7.77 3.00
N GLU A 31 -2.25 6.66 3.03
CA GLU A 31 -2.25 5.69 1.94
C GLU A 31 -3.70 5.34 1.59
N PRO A 32 -4.08 5.24 0.31
CA PRO A 32 -5.47 5.02 -0.06
C PRO A 32 -5.97 3.73 0.58
N LEU A 33 -6.92 3.88 1.50
CA LEU A 33 -7.54 2.75 2.19
C LEU A 33 -8.45 2.00 1.23
N SER A 34 -8.33 0.68 1.22
CA SER A 34 -9.33 -0.14 0.56
C SER A 34 -10.61 -0.18 1.39
N ARG A 35 -11.76 -0.29 0.73
CA ARG A 35 -13.08 -0.41 1.38
C ARG A 35 -13.11 -1.52 2.44
N CYS A 36 -12.35 -2.59 2.22
CA CYS A 36 -12.27 -3.75 3.10
C CYS A 36 -11.63 -3.41 4.45
N GLN A 37 -10.68 -2.48 4.48
CA GLN A 37 -10.00 -2.09 5.71
C GLN A 37 -10.92 -1.38 6.70
N CYS A 38 -12.03 -0.79 6.23
CA CYS A 38 -13.01 -0.12 7.07
C CYS A 38 -14.17 -1.02 7.54
N LYS A 39 -14.24 -2.28 7.07
CA LYS A 39 -15.25 -3.24 7.52
C LYS A 39 -14.76 -3.98 8.77
N MET A 40 -15.13 -3.48 9.94
CA MET A 40 -14.88 -4.10 11.25
C MET A 40 -16.10 -3.99 12.16
N ALA A 41 -16.15 -4.86 13.17
CA ALA A 41 -17.18 -4.76 14.19
C ALA A 41 -17.01 -3.44 14.97
N PRO A 42 -18.09 -2.78 15.42
CA PRO A 42 -18.01 -1.57 16.23
C PRO A 42 -17.10 -1.70 17.46
N SER A 43 -17.08 -2.88 18.09
CA SER A 43 -16.25 -3.20 19.26
C SER A 43 -14.74 -3.28 18.95
N GLU A 44 -14.35 -3.51 17.70
CA GLU A 44 -12.95 -3.59 17.27
C GLU A 44 -12.36 -2.21 16.92
N ARG A 45 -13.21 -1.17 16.84
CA ARG A 45 -12.82 0.16 16.39
C ARG A 45 -11.88 0.83 17.39
N LYS A 46 -10.73 1.26 16.90
CA LYS A 46 -9.77 2.07 17.65
C LYS A 46 -9.86 3.51 17.21
N ASN A 47 -10.04 4.44 18.14
CA ASN A 47 -10.16 5.87 17.82
C ASN A 47 -8.92 6.36 17.04
N CYS A 48 -9.16 7.10 15.95
CA CYS A 48 -8.10 7.68 15.12
C CYS A 48 -8.21 9.21 14.99
N GLY A 49 -9.34 9.80 15.39
CA GLY A 49 -9.59 11.24 15.26
C GLY A 49 -9.82 11.93 16.60
N TYR A 50 -10.01 13.25 16.54
CA TYR A 50 -10.50 14.03 17.67
C TYR A 50 -12.04 13.97 17.73
N PRO A 51 -12.67 14.22 18.91
CA PRO A 51 -14.13 14.25 19.03
C PRO A 51 -14.75 15.31 18.12
N GLY A 52 -15.80 14.96 17.38
CA GLY A 52 -16.45 15.89 16.44
C GLY A 52 -15.75 16.06 15.09
N ILE A 53 -14.70 15.30 14.81
CA ILE A 53 -14.03 15.28 13.50
C ILE A 53 -15.02 15.02 12.35
N SER A 54 -14.89 15.78 11.26
CA SER A 54 -15.71 15.55 10.09
C SER A 54 -15.33 14.26 9.35
N ALA A 55 -16.28 13.70 8.59
CA ALA A 55 -16.01 12.54 7.75
C ALA A 55 -14.92 12.79 6.69
N ALA A 56 -14.76 14.03 6.24
CA ALA A 56 -13.73 14.41 5.27
C ALA A 56 -12.34 14.43 5.92
N GLU A 57 -12.21 15.04 7.09
CA GLU A 57 -10.94 15.12 7.82
C GLU A 57 -10.48 13.74 8.30
N CYS A 58 -11.40 12.92 8.82
CA CYS A 58 -11.08 11.55 9.21
C CYS A 58 -10.51 10.73 8.06
N ARG A 59 -11.13 10.83 6.86
CA ARG A 59 -10.63 10.15 5.66
C ARG A 59 -9.30 10.72 5.18
N LYS A 60 -9.11 12.04 5.26
CA LYS A 60 -7.84 12.71 4.92
C LYS A 60 -6.70 12.29 5.86
N ALA A 61 -7.01 11.99 7.12
CA ALA A 61 -6.09 11.43 8.09
C ALA A 61 -5.71 9.96 7.82
N GLY A 62 -6.27 9.33 6.77
CA GLY A 62 -6.03 7.92 6.45
C GLY A 62 -6.80 6.97 7.36
N CYS A 63 -7.97 7.39 7.84
CA CYS A 63 -8.82 6.62 8.73
C CYS A 63 -10.23 6.42 8.19
N CYS A 64 -10.92 5.46 8.79
CA CYS A 64 -12.27 5.06 8.41
C CYS A 64 -13.29 5.87 9.20
N PHE A 65 -14.36 6.29 8.52
CA PHE A 65 -15.46 7.01 9.16
C PHE A 65 -16.78 6.23 9.06
N SER A 66 -17.47 6.02 10.18
CA SER A 66 -18.82 5.48 10.25
C SER A 66 -19.54 5.93 11.52
N ASN A 67 -20.63 6.69 11.35
CA ASN A 67 -21.51 7.17 12.41
C ASN A 67 -22.72 6.26 12.66
N SER A 68 -22.72 5.05 12.11
CA SER A 68 -23.87 4.14 12.12
C SER A 68 -24.20 3.56 13.50
N VAL A 69 -23.28 3.66 14.45
CA VAL A 69 -23.39 3.10 15.80
C VAL A 69 -22.93 4.15 16.80
N ALA A 70 -23.76 4.43 17.81
CA ALA A 70 -23.42 5.33 18.92
C ALA A 70 -22.56 4.61 19.96
N GLY A 71 -21.86 5.36 20.82
CA GLY A 71 -21.02 4.81 21.89
C GLY A 71 -19.70 4.17 21.44
N VAL A 72 -19.35 4.28 20.15
CA VAL A 72 -18.07 3.83 19.59
C VAL A 72 -17.41 4.94 18.77
N PRO A 73 -16.08 4.90 18.55
CA PRO A 73 -15.42 5.89 17.71
C PRO A 73 -15.99 5.91 16.29
N TRP A 74 -16.42 7.09 15.85
CA TRP A 74 -16.88 7.30 14.47
C TRP A 74 -15.73 7.42 13.49
N CYS A 75 -14.61 8.00 13.93
CA CYS A 75 -13.34 7.98 13.21
C CYS A 75 -12.42 6.93 13.82
N PHE A 76 -12.12 5.88 13.06
CA PHE A 76 -11.40 4.72 13.56
C PHE A 76 -10.29 4.27 12.61
N ALA A 77 -9.27 3.64 13.19
CA ALA A 77 -8.14 3.11 12.46
C ALA A 77 -8.56 1.98 11.50
N PRO A 78 -8.03 1.95 10.27
CA PRO A 78 -8.27 0.87 9.33
C PRO A 78 -7.66 -0.45 9.81
N LYS A 79 -8.17 -1.59 9.31
CA LYS A 79 -7.48 -2.88 9.46
C LYS A 79 -6.15 -2.85 8.73
N ALA A 80 -5.17 -3.58 9.26
CA ALA A 80 -3.92 -3.85 8.56
C ALA A 80 -4.20 -4.46 7.18
N LYS A 81 -3.47 -3.98 6.17
CA LYS A 81 -3.53 -4.56 4.82
C LYS A 81 -3.10 -6.01 4.90
N LYS A 82 -3.97 -6.91 4.46
CA LYS A 82 -3.61 -8.32 4.29
C LYS A 82 -3.04 -8.46 2.89
N VAL A 83 -1.73 -8.58 2.77
CA VAL A 83 -1.05 -8.87 1.50
C VAL A 83 -0.75 -10.35 1.41
N LYS A 84 -1.01 -10.94 0.24
CA LYS A 84 -0.65 -12.33 -0.08
C LYS A 84 0.33 -12.34 -1.24
N LYS A 85 1.31 -13.24 -1.15
CA LYS A 85 2.21 -13.55 -2.26
C LYS A 85 1.50 -14.52 -3.19
N VAL A 86 1.31 -14.12 -4.45
CA VAL A 86 0.71 -14.97 -5.49
C VAL A 86 1.73 -15.16 -6.60
N CYS A 87 1.88 -16.41 -7.04
CA CYS A 87 2.74 -16.73 -8.17
C CYS A 87 1.99 -16.48 -9.48
N PRO A 88 2.38 -15.49 -10.31
CA PRO A 88 1.74 -15.27 -11.60
C PRO A 88 1.79 -16.53 -12.46
N ASN A 89 0.67 -16.81 -13.13
CA ASN A 89 0.59 -17.89 -14.10
C ASN A 89 1.26 -17.50 -15.44
N ASN A 90 1.13 -16.22 -15.83
CA ASN A 90 1.65 -15.68 -17.08
C ASN A 90 3.18 -15.75 -17.15
N PRO A 91 3.77 -16.54 -18.08
CA PRO A 91 5.21 -16.64 -18.29
C PRO A 91 5.92 -15.31 -18.58
N HIS A 92 5.27 -14.42 -19.34
CA HIS A 92 5.87 -13.17 -19.80
C HIS A 92 5.91 -12.09 -18.72
N ALA A 93 5.11 -12.24 -17.65
CA ALA A 93 5.13 -11.35 -16.50
C ALA A 93 6.20 -11.73 -15.45
N ARG A 94 6.97 -12.80 -15.69
CA ARG A 94 7.92 -13.34 -14.72
C ARG A 94 9.19 -12.49 -14.67
N ALA A 95 9.44 -11.85 -13.53
CA ALA A 95 10.71 -11.23 -13.21
C ALA A 95 11.65 -12.25 -12.54
N ASN A 96 12.87 -12.41 -13.06
CA ASN A 96 13.84 -13.39 -12.56
C ASN A 96 14.21 -13.12 -11.08
N CYS A 97 14.14 -14.16 -10.24
CA CYS A 97 14.51 -14.13 -8.81
C CYS A 97 15.61 -15.16 -8.45
N GLY A 98 16.24 -15.79 -9.44
CA GLY A 98 17.21 -16.85 -9.24
C GLY A 98 18.36 -16.77 -10.23
N PHE A 99 18.87 -17.94 -10.59
CA PHE A 99 19.93 -18.10 -11.58
C PHE A 99 19.63 -19.35 -12.43
N PRO A 100 20.21 -19.47 -13.65
CA PRO A 100 20.04 -20.66 -14.48
C PRO A 100 20.46 -21.94 -13.75
N GLY A 101 19.61 -22.97 -13.77
CA GLY A 101 19.88 -24.24 -13.09
C GLY A 101 19.59 -24.26 -11.58
N ILE A 102 19.02 -23.20 -11.00
CA ILE A 102 18.56 -23.21 -9.60
C ILE A 102 17.53 -24.33 -9.36
N SER A 103 17.67 -25.04 -8.24
CA SER A 103 16.69 -26.05 -7.82
C SER A 103 15.35 -25.40 -7.43
N ALA A 104 14.27 -26.17 -7.50
CA ALA A 104 12.95 -25.69 -7.09
C ALA A 104 12.92 -25.33 -5.60
N GLU A 105 13.65 -26.11 -4.79
CA GLU A 105 13.78 -25.98 -3.35
C GLU A 105 14.52 -24.69 -2.98
N ASP A 106 15.66 -24.42 -3.63
CA ASP A 106 16.45 -23.21 -3.38
C ASP A 106 15.70 -21.95 -3.80
N CYS A 107 14.98 -22.02 -4.93
CA CYS A 107 14.12 -20.93 -5.37
C CYS A 107 12.99 -20.62 -4.36
N LYS A 108 12.31 -21.66 -3.85
CA LYS A 108 11.27 -21.51 -2.83
C LYS A 108 11.84 -21.00 -1.51
N ARG A 109 13.05 -21.44 -1.11
CA ARG A 109 13.74 -20.97 0.09
C ARG A 109 14.11 -19.48 0.01
N LYS A 110 14.37 -18.97 -1.20
CA LYS A 110 14.50 -17.52 -1.47
C LYS A 110 13.19 -16.74 -1.36
N GLY A 111 12.06 -17.41 -1.11
CA GLY A 111 10.74 -16.80 -1.04
C GLY A 111 10.14 -16.47 -2.40
N CYS A 112 10.61 -17.16 -3.45
CA CYS A 112 10.19 -16.96 -4.83
C CYS A 112 9.38 -18.13 -5.39
N CYS A 113 8.75 -17.88 -6.53
CA CYS A 113 7.94 -18.84 -7.24
C CYS A 113 8.81 -19.64 -8.20
N PHE A 114 8.57 -20.95 -8.28
CA PHE A 114 9.27 -21.82 -9.20
C PHE A 114 8.30 -22.50 -10.17
N ARG A 115 8.52 -22.32 -11.48
CA ARG A 115 7.83 -23.06 -12.56
C ARG A 115 8.77 -23.25 -13.75
N ALA A 116 9.11 -24.49 -14.06
CA ALA A 116 10.06 -24.85 -15.11
C ALA A 116 9.53 -24.70 -16.55
N GLN A 117 8.31 -24.17 -16.74
CA GLN A 117 7.66 -24.07 -18.04
C GLN A 117 7.05 -22.68 -18.28
N PRO A 118 7.04 -22.18 -19.53
CA PRO A 118 7.74 -22.71 -20.71
C PRO A 118 9.26 -22.47 -20.67
N ALA A 119 10.00 -22.98 -21.66
CA ALA A 119 11.39 -22.60 -21.89
C ALA A 119 11.50 -21.12 -22.33
N GLY A 120 12.69 -20.53 -22.19
CA GLY A 120 12.94 -19.14 -22.61
C GLY A 120 12.41 -18.07 -21.64
N VAL A 121 11.86 -18.47 -20.49
CA VAL A 121 11.46 -17.55 -19.40
C VAL A 121 12.12 -17.94 -18.08
N PRO A 122 12.23 -17.02 -17.10
CA PRO A 122 12.74 -17.35 -15.78
C PRO A 122 11.89 -18.43 -15.10
N TRP A 123 12.55 -19.51 -14.69
CA TRP A 123 11.91 -20.59 -13.93
C TRP A 123 11.75 -20.25 -12.45
N CYS A 124 12.71 -19.52 -11.89
CA CYS A 124 12.60 -18.91 -10.58
C CYS A 124 12.27 -17.42 -10.72
N PHE A 125 11.13 -16.99 -10.19
CA PHE A 125 10.63 -15.64 -10.40
C PHE A 125 9.95 -15.06 -9.16
N TYR A 126 9.88 -13.74 -9.09
CA TYR A 126 9.25 -13.04 -7.97
C TYR A 126 7.72 -13.28 -7.92
N PRO A 127 7.14 -13.47 -6.72
CA PRO A 127 5.69 -13.43 -6.56
C PRO A 127 5.16 -12.00 -6.72
N HIS A 128 3.90 -11.88 -7.12
CA HIS A 128 3.16 -10.63 -6.97
C HIS A 128 2.60 -10.49 -5.57
N MET A 129 2.62 -9.28 -5.04
CA MET A 129 1.91 -8.95 -3.81
C MET A 129 0.51 -8.50 -4.18
N VAL A 130 -0.50 -9.25 -3.74
CA VAL A 130 -1.91 -8.86 -3.92
C VAL A 130 -2.50 -8.51 -2.56
N GLU A 131 -3.20 -7.40 -2.49
CA GLU A 131 -4.02 -7.07 -1.32
C GLU A 131 -5.28 -7.95 -1.35
N GLU A 132 -5.59 -8.58 -0.22
CA GLU A 132 -6.80 -9.38 -0.04
C GLU A 132 -8.03 -8.47 -0.17
N GLY A 133 -8.63 -8.51 -1.36
CA GLY A 133 -9.67 -7.57 -1.82
C GLY A 133 -9.63 -7.23 -3.32
N ASN A 134 -8.56 -7.63 -4.04
CA ASN A 134 -8.39 -7.35 -5.47
C ASN A 134 -8.28 -8.61 -6.36
N VAL A 135 -8.93 -9.72 -5.98
CA VAL A 135 -8.92 -10.94 -6.80
C VAL A 135 -10.05 -10.86 -7.83
N LEU A 136 -9.69 -10.54 -9.06
CA LEU A 136 -10.56 -10.75 -10.22
C LEU A 136 -10.76 -12.25 -10.40
N HIS A 137 -11.90 -12.77 -9.94
CA HIS A 137 -12.45 -13.99 -10.52
C HIS A 137 -13.25 -13.57 -11.74
N GLU A 138 -12.73 -13.93 -12.90
CA GLU A 138 -13.45 -13.92 -14.17
C GLU A 138 -14.59 -14.94 -14.04
N THR A 139 -15.85 -14.47 -14.08
CA THR A 139 -16.97 -14.99 -14.91
C THR A 139 -18.36 -14.62 -14.37
N SER A 140 -19.18 -14.10 -15.30
CA SER A 140 -20.65 -14.12 -15.40
C SER A 140 -21.56 -13.16 -14.58
N SER A 141 -21.98 -12.12 -15.31
CA SER A 141 -23.32 -11.47 -15.38
C SER A 141 -23.91 -10.61 -14.23
N PRO A 142 -24.54 -9.44 -14.56
CA PRO A 142 -25.06 -8.49 -13.58
C PRO A 142 -26.59 -8.50 -13.45
N ARG A 143 -27.12 -8.24 -12.23
CA ARG A 143 -28.31 -7.40 -11.88
C ARG A 143 -28.84 -7.74 -10.46
N PRO A 144 -29.71 -6.94 -9.82
CA PRO A 144 -29.66 -5.48 -9.66
C PRO A 144 -30.01 -5.00 -8.22
N HIS A 145 -29.78 -3.71 -7.94
CA HIS A 145 -30.31 -2.93 -6.80
C HIS A 145 -30.02 -3.40 -5.36
N HIS A 146 -28.82 -3.11 -4.86
CA HIS A 146 -28.56 -3.02 -3.43
C HIS A 146 -27.74 -1.76 -3.11
N SER A 147 -28.02 -1.17 -1.94
CA SER A 147 -27.34 0.01 -1.39
C SER A 147 -25.83 0.00 -1.66
N PRO A 148 -25.18 1.16 -1.92
CA PRO A 148 -23.74 1.21 -2.22
C PRO A 148 -22.87 0.53 -1.15
N TRP A 149 -23.41 0.34 0.06
CA TRP A 149 -22.73 -0.12 1.26
C TRP A 149 -22.91 -1.61 1.60
N GLN A 150 -23.87 -2.32 1.00
CA GLN A 150 -24.27 -3.68 1.42
C GLN A 150 -23.71 -4.82 0.57
N GLY A 151 -22.85 -4.54 -0.41
CA GLY A 151 -22.14 -5.59 -1.15
C GLY A 151 -21.05 -6.28 -0.30
N PRO A 152 -20.75 -7.57 -0.57
CA PRO A 152 -19.52 -8.19 -0.07
C PRO A 152 -18.30 -7.34 -0.44
N CYS A 153 -17.20 -7.53 0.26
CA CYS A 153 -15.91 -6.88 -0.04
C CYS A 153 -15.30 -7.36 -1.38
N CYS A 154 -16.11 -7.46 -2.43
CA CYS A 154 -15.73 -7.88 -3.77
C CYS A 154 -16.08 -6.76 -4.76
N ALA A 155 -15.02 -6.13 -5.28
CA ALA A 155 -14.84 -5.40 -6.54
C ALA A 155 -15.90 -4.42 -7.09
N ARG A 156 -15.46 -3.17 -7.31
CA ARG A 156 -15.64 -2.43 -8.58
C ARG A 156 -14.38 -1.56 -8.80
N ALA A 157 -13.77 -1.68 -9.98
CA ALA A 157 -12.63 -0.88 -10.44
C ALA A 157 -13.06 0.00 -11.63
N TRP A 158 -12.39 1.15 -11.78
CA TRP A 158 -12.44 2.02 -12.96
C TRP A 158 -11.47 1.51 -14.01
#